data_AF-A0A960B9J8-F1
#
_entry.id   AF-A0A960B9J8-F1
#
_cell.length_a   1.000
_cell.length_b   1.000
_cell.length_c   1.000
_cell.angle_alpha   90.00
_cell.angle_beta   90.00
_cell.angle_gamma   90.00
#
_symmetry.space_group_name_H-M   'P 1'
#
loop_
_entity.id
_entity.type
_entity.pdbx_description
1 polymer ?
#
loop_
_entity_poly.entity_id
_entity_poly.type
_entity_poly.pdbx_seq_one_letter_code
_entity_poly.pdbx_strand_id
1 'polypeptide(L)'
;MIIWTRWGFLSFLGFGVGVVLALGTGSLLQIDGGPAMGALVFLWAAAVNLALAYLVYPRLDKPRQVTVTRPLPQPYTWPDGRVQTHEVVPALDPDGRPVWQQPRSTIFFIPAAVLWIPLGVVSLVLAVAALVTG
;
A
#
# COMPACT_ATOMS: atom_id res chain seq x y z
N MET A 1 -9.71 15.51 -2.60
CA MET A 1 -9.57 14.30 -3.44
C MET A 1 -9.12 13.18 -2.53
N ILE A 2 -10.03 12.26 -2.17
CA ILE A 2 -9.67 11.09 -1.37
C ILE A 2 -8.78 10.25 -2.28
N ILE A 3 -7.47 10.38 -2.09
CA ILE A 3 -6.47 9.58 -2.79
C ILE A 3 -6.71 8.16 -2.31
N TRP A 4 -7.55 7.43 -3.05
CA TRP A 4 -7.46 5.99 -3.11
C TRP A 4 -6.07 5.71 -3.68
N THR A 5 -5.05 5.46 -2.86
CA THR A 5 -3.87 4.77 -3.38
C THR A 5 -4.41 3.47 -3.97
N ARG A 6 -4.26 3.33 -5.29
CA ARG A 6 -4.82 2.25 -6.11
C ARG A 6 -4.38 0.85 -5.66
N TRP A 7 -3.53 0.75 -4.64
CA TRP A 7 -2.76 -0.44 -4.27
C TRP A 7 -2.97 -0.89 -2.83
N GLY A 8 -3.68 -0.13 -1.99
CA GLY A 8 -3.94 -0.53 -0.61
C GLY A 8 -4.80 -1.79 -0.49
N PHE A 9 -5.65 -2.05 -1.49
CA PHE A 9 -6.42 -3.31 -1.59
C PHE A 9 -5.50 -4.55 -1.69
N LEU A 10 -4.25 -4.40 -2.16
CA LEU A 10 -3.30 -5.51 -2.27
C LEU A 10 -2.98 -6.12 -0.90
N SER A 11 -3.05 -5.34 0.18
CA SER A 11 -2.86 -5.84 1.54
C SER A 11 -4.00 -6.80 1.95
N PHE A 12 -5.24 -6.43 1.60
CA PHE A 12 -6.42 -7.27 1.85
C PHE A 12 -6.45 -8.50 0.93
N LEU A 13 -6.06 -8.33 -0.33
CA LEU A 13 -5.89 -9.44 -1.28
C LEU A 13 -4.83 -10.43 -0.78
N GLY A 14 -3.68 -9.93 -0.32
CA GLY A 14 -2.60 -10.73 0.25
C GLY A 14 -3.02 -11.52 1.47
N PHE A 15 -3.79 -10.89 2.37
CA PHE A 15 -4.38 -11.57 3.52
C PHE A 15 -5.37 -12.65 3.09
N GLY A 16 -6.29 -12.35 2.17
CA GLY A 16 -7.27 -13.31 1.64
C GLY A 16 -6.60 -14.51 0.95
N VAL A 17 -5.57 -14.27 0.14
CA VAL A 17 -4.75 -15.33 -0.48
C VAL A 17 -4.07 -16.18 0.60
N GLY A 18 -3.56 -15.56 1.66
CA GLY A 18 -2.97 -16.28 2.80
C GLY A 18 -3.91 -17.24 3.49
N VAL A 19 -5.14 -16.80 3.75
CA VAL A 19 -6.19 -17.65 4.35
C VAL A 19 -6.53 -18.81 3.42
N VAL A 20 -6.72 -18.55 2.13
CA VAL A 20 -7.04 -19.60 1.14
C VAL A 20 -5.91 -20.61 1.01
N LEU A 21 -4.65 -20.14 0.91
CA LEU A 21 -3.49 -21.02 0.81
C LEU A 21 -3.34 -21.88 2.05
N ALA A 22 -3.47 -21.30 3.25
CA ALA A 22 -3.34 -22.05 4.49
C ALA A 22 -4.43 -23.11 4.68
N LEU A 23 -5.70 -22.75 4.44
CA LEU A 23 -6.80 -23.71 4.48
C LEU A 23 -6.65 -24.80 3.40
N GLY A 24 -6.19 -24.41 2.20
CA GLY A 24 -5.89 -25.34 1.11
C GLY A 24 -4.72 -26.29 1.41
N THR A 25 -3.66 -25.81 2.05
CA THR A 25 -2.57 -26.69 2.51
C THR A 25 -3.00 -27.59 3.66
N GLY A 26 -3.89 -27.14 4.54
CA GLY A 26 -4.44 -27.95 5.63
C GLY A 26 -5.26 -29.12 5.12
N SER A 27 -6.12 -28.85 4.14
CA SER A 27 -6.91 -29.91 3.49
C SER A 27 -6.04 -30.87 2.68
N LEU A 28 -4.99 -30.39 2.01
CA LEU A 28 -4.13 -31.21 1.18
C LEU A 28 -3.13 -32.06 1.99
N LEU A 29 -2.65 -31.55 3.12
CA LEU A 29 -1.68 -32.21 3.98
C LEU A 29 -2.30 -32.96 5.17
N GLN A 30 -3.64 -32.98 5.27
CA GLN A 30 -4.38 -33.54 6.43
C GLN A 30 -3.88 -33.00 7.77
N ILE A 31 -3.41 -31.75 7.77
CA ILE A 31 -3.01 -31.06 9.00
C ILE A 31 -4.30 -30.54 9.61
N ASP A 32 -4.67 -31.10 10.77
CA ASP A 32 -5.79 -30.59 11.55
C ASP A 32 -5.61 -29.08 11.77
N GLY A 33 -6.72 -28.33 11.72
CA GLY A 33 -6.78 -26.87 11.79
C GLY A 33 -6.38 -26.26 13.14
N GLY A 34 -5.38 -26.84 13.81
CA GLY A 34 -4.84 -26.44 15.09
C GLY A 34 -3.89 -25.25 15.03
N PRO A 35 -3.24 -24.93 16.16
CA PRO A 35 -2.44 -23.71 16.33
C PRO A 35 -1.31 -23.57 15.29
N ALA A 36 -0.73 -24.69 14.83
CA ALA A 36 0.31 -24.68 13.80
C ALA A 36 -0.18 -24.09 12.46
N MET A 37 -1.40 -24.43 12.04
CA MET A 37 -1.95 -23.89 10.79
C MET A 37 -2.27 -22.40 10.94
N GLY A 38 -2.82 -21.99 12.08
CA GLY A 38 -3.00 -20.57 12.40
C GLY A 38 -1.68 -19.80 12.33
N ALA A 39 -0.61 -20.35 12.91
CA ALA A 39 0.71 -19.73 12.86
C ALA A 39 1.19 -19.47 11.43
N LEU A 40 1.00 -20.42 10.52
CA LEU A 40 1.37 -20.28 9.10
C LEU A 40 0.55 -19.20 8.38
N VAL A 41 -0.77 -19.13 8.62
CA VAL A 41 -1.64 -18.08 8.05
C VAL A 41 -1.14 -16.70 8.44
N PHE A 42 -0.92 -16.51 9.75
CA PHE A 42 -0.53 -15.22 10.30
C PHE A 42 0.91 -14.84 9.92
N LEU A 43 1.81 -15.82 9.79
CA LEU A 43 3.18 -15.61 9.31
C LEU A 43 3.16 -15.12 7.86
N TRP A 44 2.40 -15.80 7.00
CA TRP A 44 2.27 -15.42 5.60
C TRP A 44 1.66 -14.03 5.46
N ALA A 45 0.59 -13.75 6.20
CA ALA A 45 -0.03 -12.44 6.23
C ALA A 45 0.95 -11.34 6.68
N ALA A 46 1.76 -11.60 7.70
CA ALA A 46 2.80 -10.66 8.15
C ALA A 46 3.87 -10.44 7.07
N ALA A 47 4.36 -11.51 6.45
CA ALA A 47 5.38 -11.45 5.41
C ALA A 47 4.89 -10.67 4.17
N VAL A 48 3.65 -10.90 3.74
CA VAL A 48 3.06 -10.19 2.60
C VAL A 48 2.87 -8.70 2.92
N ASN A 49 2.38 -8.35 4.10
CA ASN A 49 2.23 -6.93 4.50
C ASN A 49 3.59 -6.22 4.57
N LEU A 50 4.62 -6.90 5.08
CA LEU A 50 6.00 -6.39 5.11
C LEU A 50 6.55 -6.20 3.69
N ALA A 51 6.39 -7.19 2.81
CA ALA A 51 6.84 -7.10 1.42
C ALA A 51 6.11 -5.97 0.66
N LEU A 52 4.81 -5.80 0.88
CA LEU A 52 4.04 -4.72 0.29
C LEU A 52 4.55 -3.35 0.76
N ALA A 53 4.81 -3.20 2.06
CA ALA A 53 5.29 -1.96 2.65
C ALA A 53 6.68 -1.54 2.17
N TYR A 54 7.63 -2.49 2.06
CA TYR A 54 9.03 -2.17 1.77
C TYR A 54 9.44 -2.36 0.30
N LEU A 55 8.76 -3.23 -0.45
CA LEU A 55 9.16 -3.56 -1.82
C LEU A 55 8.18 -3.03 -2.87
N VAL A 56 6.88 -3.10 -2.61
CA VAL A 56 5.87 -2.81 -3.64
C VAL A 56 5.49 -1.34 -3.60
N TYR A 57 5.04 -0.85 -2.46
CA TYR A 57 4.56 0.52 -2.33
C TYR A 57 5.60 1.60 -2.65
N PRO A 58 6.87 1.50 -2.21
CA PRO A 58 7.89 2.48 -2.58
C PRO A 58 8.15 2.55 -4.09
N ARG A 59 7.91 1.46 -4.83
CA ARG A 59 8.08 1.40 -6.29
C ARG A 59 6.87 1.92 -7.05
N LEU A 60 5.67 1.76 -6.48
CA LEU A 60 4.41 2.19 -7.08
C LEU A 60 4.09 3.66 -6.80
N ASP A 61 4.43 4.15 -5.61
CA ASP A 61 4.24 5.54 -5.19
C ASP A 61 5.44 6.40 -5.59
N LYS A 62 5.62 6.55 -6.90
CA LYS A 62 6.64 7.45 -7.47
C LYS A 62 6.36 8.90 -7.04
N PRO A 63 7.39 9.68 -6.70
CA PRO A 63 7.25 11.10 -6.41
C PRO A 63 6.57 11.79 -7.59
N ARG A 64 5.56 12.62 -7.30
CA ARG A 64 4.91 13.44 -8.32
C ARG A 64 5.28 14.89 -8.11
N GLN A 65 5.53 15.58 -9.21
CA GLN A 65 5.75 17.01 -9.19
C GLN A 65 4.45 17.69 -8.79
N VAL A 66 4.50 18.55 -7.78
CA VAL A 66 3.34 19.37 -7.39
C VAL A 66 3.18 20.44 -8.45
N THR A 67 1.95 20.63 -8.92
CA THR A 67 1.62 21.68 -9.89
C THR A 67 0.68 22.68 -9.27
N VAL A 68 0.81 23.94 -9.70
CA VAL A 68 -0.05 25.06 -9.32
C VAL A 68 -0.62 25.70 -10.57
N THR A 69 -1.89 26.10 -10.49
CA THR A 69 -2.55 26.84 -11.55
C THR A 69 -2.32 28.32 -11.30
N ARG A 70 -1.66 29.02 -12.23
CA ARG A 70 -1.45 30.47 -12.15
C ARG A 70 -2.14 31.19 -13.31
N PRO A 71 -2.63 32.43 -13.11
CA PRO A 71 -3.18 33.22 -14.19
C PRO A 71 -2.07 33.57 -15.21
N LEU A 72 -2.41 33.50 -16.49
CA LEU A 72 -1.53 33.94 -17.57
C LEU A 72 -1.47 35.48 -17.59
N PRO A 73 -0.27 36.08 -17.79
CA PRO A 73 -0.14 37.54 -17.90
C PRO A 73 -0.92 38.12 -19.08
N GLN A 74 -1.08 37.34 -20.15
CA GLN A 74 -1.89 37.66 -21.31
C GLN A 74 -2.70 36.41 -21.70
N PRO A 75 -4.02 36.53 -21.90
CA PRO A 75 -4.84 35.41 -22.34
C PRO A 75 -4.36 34.89 -23.71
N TYR A 76 -4.15 33.58 -23.82
CA TYR A 76 -3.74 32.96 -25.08
C TYR A 76 -4.96 32.37 -25.78
N THR A 77 -5.19 32.78 -27.03
CA THR A 77 -6.28 32.23 -27.85
C THR A 77 -5.70 31.14 -28.76
N TRP A 78 -6.19 29.91 -28.62
CA TRP A 78 -5.81 28.82 -29.52
C TRP A 78 -6.37 29.03 -30.93
N PRO A 79 -5.79 28.35 -31.94
CA PRO A 79 -6.35 28.33 -33.30
C PRO A 79 -7.83 27.91 -33.35
N ASP A 80 -8.27 27.14 -32.36
CA ASP A 80 -9.62 26.60 -32.22
C ASP A 80 -10.62 27.58 -31.57
N GLY A 81 -10.21 28.82 -31.29
CA GLY A 81 -11.03 29.87 -30.67
C GLY A 81 -11.20 29.78 -29.14
N ARG A 82 -10.57 28.79 -28.49
CA ARG A 82 -10.55 28.67 -27.02
C ARG A 82 -9.59 29.70 -26.41
N VAL A 83 -9.95 30.29 -25.28
CA VAL A 83 -9.12 31.26 -24.55
C VAL A 83 -8.57 30.62 -23.28
N GLN A 84 -7.25 30.51 -23.18
CA GLN A 84 -6.55 30.16 -21.94
C GLN A 84 -6.31 31.40 -21.11
N THR A 85 -6.84 31.41 -19.89
CA THR A 85 -6.54 32.44 -18.89
C THR A 85 -5.64 31.93 -17.77
N HIS A 86 -5.43 30.61 -17.69
CA HIS A 86 -4.64 29.98 -16.64
C HIS A 86 -3.70 28.91 -17.20
N GLU A 87 -2.49 28.86 -16.67
CA GLU A 87 -1.51 27.82 -16.97
C GLU A 87 -1.18 26.97 -15.74
N VAL A 88 -0.89 25.70 -15.98
CA VAL A 88 -0.48 24.76 -14.93
C VAL A 88 1.04 24.65 -14.98
N VAL A 89 1.69 25.15 -13.94
CA VAL A 89 3.16 25.15 -13.83
C VAL A 89 3.61 24.36 -12.59
N PRO A 90 4.84 23.84 -12.57
CA PRO A 90 5.42 23.29 -11.36
C PRO A 90 5.38 24.25 -10.19
N ALA A 91 5.03 23.76 -9.01
CA ALA A 91 5.30 24.46 -7.77
C ALA A 91 6.81 24.50 -7.55
N LEU A 92 7.35 25.70 -7.30
CA LEU A 92 8.76 25.92 -7.02
C LEU A 92 8.94 26.27 -5.54
N ASP A 93 9.99 25.75 -4.94
CA ASP A 93 10.47 26.13 -3.61
C ASP A 93 11.11 27.55 -3.67
N PRO A 94 11.39 28.25 -2.54
CA PRO A 94 12.04 29.56 -2.54
C PRO A 94 13.38 29.58 -3.29
N ASP A 95 14.08 28.45 -3.35
CA ASP A 95 15.33 28.27 -4.10
C ASP A 95 15.12 27.97 -5.60
N GLY A 96 13.88 28.04 -6.10
CA GLY A 96 13.54 27.82 -7.52
C GLY A 96 13.53 26.35 -7.96
N ARG A 97 13.58 25.40 -7.02
CA ARG A 97 13.57 23.96 -7.32
C ARG A 97 12.14 23.41 -7.38
N PRO A 98 11.83 22.46 -8.27
CA PRO A 98 10.49 21.86 -8.32
C PRO A 98 10.20 21.08 -7.04
N VAL A 99 9.04 21.35 -6.45
CA VAL A 99 8.56 20.65 -5.26
C VAL A 99 8.04 19.27 -5.66
N TRP A 100 8.63 18.23 -5.10
CA TRP A 100 8.20 16.86 -5.27
C TRP A 100 7.41 16.43 -4.04
N GLN A 101 6.18 15.96 -4.25
CA GLN A 101 5.41 15.36 -3.19
C GLN A 101 5.29 13.86 -3.44
N GLN A 102 5.70 13.08 -2.44
CA GLN A 102 5.37 11.67 -2.41
C GLN A 102 3.94 11.53 -1.88
N PRO A 103 3.04 10.81 -2.56
CA PRO A 103 1.70 10.59 -2.04
C PRO A 103 1.79 9.76 -0.76
N ARG A 104 1.71 10.43 0.38
CA ARG A 104 1.75 9.81 1.71
C ARG A 104 0.40 9.95 2.36
N SER A 105 -0.59 9.13 1.97
CA SER A 105 -1.76 8.83 2.81
C SER A 105 -2.84 8.06 2.06
N THR A 106 -3.15 6.85 2.54
CA THR A 106 -4.48 6.25 2.42
C THR A 106 -4.71 5.32 3.61
N ILE A 107 -5.94 5.27 4.15
CA ILE A 107 -6.38 4.32 5.19
C ILE A 107 -5.99 2.86 4.86
N PHE A 108 -5.94 2.51 3.58
CA PHE A 108 -5.56 1.18 3.09
C PHE A 108 -4.04 0.90 3.08
N PHE A 109 -3.19 1.89 3.37
CA PHE A 109 -1.75 1.73 3.55
C PHE A 109 -1.38 1.40 5.01
N ILE A 110 -2.22 1.82 5.97
CA ILE A 110 -2.04 1.57 7.40
C ILE A 110 -1.94 0.06 7.69
N PRO A 111 -2.78 -0.80 7.06
CA PRO A 111 -2.61 -2.25 7.15
C PRO A 111 -1.20 -2.74 6.87
N ALA A 112 -0.61 -2.43 5.69
CA ALA A 112 0.73 -2.90 5.36
C ALA A 112 1.82 -2.31 6.24
N ALA A 113 1.70 -1.04 6.63
CA ALA A 113 2.71 -0.37 7.43
C ALA A 113 2.75 -0.87 8.89
N VAL A 114 1.60 -1.29 9.43
CA VAL A 114 1.43 -1.55 10.86
C VAL A 114 1.09 -3.01 11.18
N LEU A 115 0.28 -3.70 10.36
CA LEU A 115 -0.25 -5.02 10.72
C LEU A 115 0.78 -6.14 10.67
N TRP A 116 1.89 -5.99 9.96
CA TRP A 116 2.93 -7.03 9.93
C TRP A 116 3.48 -7.34 11.34
N ILE A 117 3.51 -6.36 12.25
CA ILE A 117 3.95 -6.54 13.64
C ILE A 117 2.96 -7.42 14.43
N PRO A 118 1.69 -7.02 14.66
CA PRO A 118 0.76 -7.83 15.43
C PRO A 118 0.47 -9.18 14.77
N LEU A 119 0.44 -9.27 13.43
CA LEU A 119 0.27 -10.55 12.74
C LEU A 119 1.46 -11.49 12.99
N GLY A 120 2.69 -10.97 12.96
CA GLY A 120 3.89 -11.76 13.28
C GLY A 120 3.92 -12.20 14.74
N VAL A 121 3.49 -11.34 15.67
CA VAL A 121 3.38 -11.69 17.10
C VAL A 121 2.35 -12.79 17.32
N VAL A 122 1.16 -12.68 16.72
CA VAL A 122 0.12 -13.71 16.81
C VAL A 122 0.61 -15.04 16.22
N SER A 123 1.30 -14.99 15.09
CA SER A 123 1.93 -16.16 14.49
C SER A 123 2.90 -16.86 15.45
N LEU A 124 3.78 -16.10 16.11
CA LEU A 124 4.74 -16.63 17.07
C LEU A 124 4.03 -17.28 18.27
N VAL A 125 3.01 -16.63 18.83
CA VAL A 125 2.22 -17.17 19.94
C VAL A 125 1.58 -18.49 19.56
N LEU A 126 0.99 -18.57 18.36
CA LEU A 126 0.36 -19.79 17.87
C LEU A 126 1.37 -20.91 17.59
N ALA A 127 2.57 -20.56 17.11
CA ALA A 127 3.65 -21.52 16.93
C ALA A 127 4.14 -22.11 18.26
N VAL A 128 4.27 -21.27 19.29
CA VAL A 128 4.62 -21.72 20.65
C VAL A 128 3.50 -22.58 21.23
N ALA A 129 2.24 -22.19 21.07
CA ALA A 129 1.11 -23.00 21.51
C ALA A 129 1.12 -24.37 20.83
N ALA A 130 1.35 -24.41 19.51
CA ALA A 130 1.46 -25.66 18.75
C ALA A 130 2.57 -26.58 19.28
N LEU A 131 3.73 -26.01 19.67
CA LEU A 131 4.85 -26.76 20.23
C LEU A 131 4.54 -27.35 21.62
N VAL A 132 3.70 -26.68 22.39
CA VAL A 132 3.34 -27.09 23.77
C VAL A 132 2.17 -28.08 23.77
N THR A 133 1.24 -27.96 22.83
CA THR A 133 0.02 -28.77 22.78
C THR A 133 0.06 -29.92 21.77
N GLY A 134 1.01 -29.91 20.83
CA GLY A 134 1.24 -30.98 19.86
C GLY A 134 2.30 -31.97 20.34
#